data_AF-A0A920C3L5-F1
#
_entry.id   AF-A0A920C3L5-F1
#
_cell.length_a   1.000
_cell.length_b   1.000
_cell.length_c   1.000
_cell.angle_alpha   90.00
_cell.angle_beta   90.00
_cell.angle_gamma   90.00
#
_symmetry.space_group_name_H-M   'P 1'
#
loop_
_entity.id
_entity.type
_entity.pdbx_description
1 polymer ?
#
loop_
_entity_poly.entity_id
_entity_poly.type
_entity_poly.pdbx_seq_one_letter_code
_entity_poly.pdbx_strand_id
1 'polypeptide(L)'
;MNWRDIPLKLFFTNMLITAIYTIGVLSALYAALLAPERATTAVMASGLINGIATILLIVFIDPKISILADDVINQKGSYINLKSASIMMVTSRLLGTLLAQVLFIPGAKYIAWFTQFIV
;
A
#
# COMPACT_ATOMS: atom_id res chain seq x y z
N MET A 1 13.69 -20.46 17.88
CA MET A 1 13.55 -19.28 17.00
C MET A 1 12.06 -19.06 16.77
N ASN A 2 11.41 -18.15 17.50
CA ASN A 2 9.96 -17.94 17.41
C ASN A 2 9.63 -17.01 16.23
N TRP A 3 9.26 -17.61 15.10
CA TRP A 3 8.80 -16.97 13.85
C TRP A 3 7.32 -16.54 13.88
N ARG A 4 6.68 -16.55 15.06
CA ARG A 4 5.23 -16.46 15.16
C ARG A 4 4.75 -15.00 15.21
N ASP A 5 4.11 -14.63 14.09
CA ASP A 5 2.98 -13.71 13.94
C ASP A 5 3.19 -12.28 13.42
N ILE A 6 4.42 -11.77 13.35
CA ILE A 6 4.65 -10.37 12.94
C ILE A 6 5.21 -10.18 11.51
N PRO A 7 6.18 -10.96 10.99
CA PRO A 7 6.83 -10.62 9.72
C PRO A 7 5.96 -10.90 8.48
N LEU A 8 5.31 -12.05 8.39
CA LEU A 8 4.50 -12.44 7.21
C LEU A 8 3.25 -11.56 7.04
N LYS A 9 2.50 -11.32 8.11
CA LYS A 9 1.33 -10.43 8.06
C LYS A 9 1.73 -9.02 7.64
N LEU A 10 2.80 -8.48 8.23
CA LEU A 10 3.32 -7.15 7.89
C LEU A 10 3.73 -7.06 6.42
N PHE A 11 4.40 -8.10 5.92
CA PHE A 11 4.81 -8.17 4.52
C PHE A 11 3.64 -8.16 3.55
N PHE A 12 2.59 -8.96 3.79
CA PHE A 12 1.41 -8.95 2.93
C PHE A 12 0.62 -7.65 3.03
N THR A 13 0.51 -7.08 4.24
CA THR A 13 -0.12 -5.77 4.45
C THR A 13 0.61 -4.67 3.67
N ASN A 14 1.94 -4.57 3.82
CA ASN A 14 2.74 -3.58 3.08
C ASN A 14 2.65 -3.80 1.57
N MET A 15 2.62 -5.06 1.11
CA MET A 15 2.50 -5.41 -0.30
C MET A 15 1.17 -4.93 -0.89
N LEU A 16 0.05 -5.22 -0.20
CA LEU A 16 -1.28 -4.84 -0.64
C LEU A 16 -1.47 -3.33 -0.64
N ILE A 17 -1.04 -2.64 0.43
CA ILE A 17 -1.15 -1.18 0.50
C ILE A 17 -0.28 -0.55 -0.58
N THR A 18 0.95 -1.05 -0.80
CA THR A 18 1.81 -0.59 -1.90
C THR A 18 1.14 -0.79 -3.25
N ALA A 19 0.50 -1.93 -3.49
CA ALA A 19 -0.17 -2.20 -4.76
C ALA A 19 -1.26 -1.16 -5.04
N ILE A 20 -2.13 -0.89 -4.06
CA ILE A 20 -3.18 0.12 -4.16
C ILE A 20 -2.59 1.53 -4.37
N TYR A 21 -1.57 1.89 -3.58
CA TYR A 21 -0.87 3.17 -3.70
C TYR A 21 -0.27 3.35 -5.11
N THR A 22 0.32 2.30 -5.67
CA THR A 22 1.00 2.34 -6.98
C THR A 22 0.02 2.60 -8.12
N ILE A 23 -1.12 1.93 -8.12
CA ILE A 23 -2.12 2.07 -9.18
C ILE A 23 -3.16 3.16 -8.94
N GLY A 24 -3.23 3.78 -7.77
CA GLY A 24 -4.28 4.73 -7.42
C GLY A 24 -4.45 5.85 -8.45
N VAL A 25 -3.35 6.50 -8.83
CA VAL A 25 -3.35 7.58 -9.85
C VAL A 25 -3.69 7.03 -11.24
N LEU A 26 -2.99 5.99 -11.69
CA LEU A 26 -3.17 5.44 -13.03
C LEU A 26 -4.59 4.92 -13.23
N SER A 27 -5.15 4.25 -12.21
CA SER A 27 -6.50 3.69 -12.26
C SER A 27 -7.55 4.79 -12.31
N ALA A 28 -7.35 5.90 -11.60
CA ALA A 28 -8.23 7.06 -11.65
C ALA A 28 -8.20 7.75 -13.02
N LEU A 29 -7.01 7.89 -13.63
CA LEU A 29 -6.87 8.40 -14.99
C LEU A 29 -7.58 7.50 -16.00
N TYR A 30 -7.45 6.17 -15.86
CA TYR A 30 -8.14 5.23 -16.73
C TYR A 30 -9.67 5.22 -16.47
N ALA A 31 -10.11 5.38 -15.23
CA ALA A 31 -11.51 5.50 -14.87
C ALA A 31 -12.18 6.73 -15.49
N ALA A 32 -11.45 7.83 -15.62
CA ALA A 32 -11.93 9.04 -16.31
C ALA A 32 -12.20 8.78 -17.80
N LEU A 33 -11.45 7.87 -18.43
CA LEU A 33 -11.72 7.43 -19.81
C LEU A 33 -12.94 6.50 -19.89
N LEU A 34 -13.17 5.68 -18.86
CA LEU A 34 -14.34 4.78 -18.79
C LEU A 34 -15.65 5.52 -18.50
N ALA A 35 -15.59 6.63 -17.76
CA ALA A 35 -16.74 7.47 -17.43
C ALA A 35 -16.44 8.95 -17.72
N PRO A 36 -16.43 9.38 -18.99
CA PRO A 36 -16.02 10.73 -19.39
C PRO A 36 -16.85 11.84 -18.73
N GLU A 37 -18.15 11.62 -18.55
CA GLU A 37 -19.05 12.58 -17.89
C GLU A 37 -18.67 12.87 -16.43
N ARG A 38 -17.94 11.94 -15.79
CA ARG A 38 -17.49 12.01 -14.39
C ARG A 38 -15.97 12.02 -14.29
N ALA A 39 -15.28 12.45 -15.35
CA ALA A 39 -13.83 12.42 -15.45
C ALA A 39 -13.15 13.18 -14.31
N THR A 40 -13.59 14.40 -14.01
CA THR A 40 -13.03 15.22 -12.92
C THR A 40 -13.15 14.51 -11.58
N THR A 41 -14.34 14.00 -11.24
CA THR A 41 -14.58 13.26 -10.00
C THR A 41 -13.72 12.00 -9.92
N ALA A 42 -13.56 11.26 -11.03
CA ALA A 42 -12.71 10.08 -11.10
C ALA A 42 -11.23 10.42 -10.84
N VAL A 43 -10.70 11.48 -11.45
CA VAL A 43 -9.32 11.92 -11.22
C VAL A 43 -9.11 12.39 -9.78
N MET A 44 -10.06 13.16 -9.23
CA MET A 44 -9.97 13.66 -7.85
C MET A 44 -10.02 12.52 -6.81
N ALA A 45 -10.69 11.40 -7.12
CA ALA A 45 -10.69 10.22 -6.27
C ALA A 45 -9.28 9.62 -6.07
N SER A 46 -8.32 9.86 -6.97
CA SER A 46 -6.93 9.42 -6.79
C SER A 46 -6.28 10.00 -5.54
N GLY A 47 -6.56 11.26 -5.22
CA GLY A 47 -6.03 11.93 -4.04
C GLY A 47 -6.52 11.26 -2.75
N LEU A 48 -7.81 10.90 -2.72
CA LEU A 48 -8.39 10.14 -1.60
C LEU A 48 -7.76 8.74 -1.48
N ILE A 49 -7.63 8.01 -2.57
CA ILE A 49 -7.04 6.65 -2.58
C ILE A 49 -5.61 6.68 -2.05
N ASN A 50 -4.77 7.60 -2.56
CA ASN A 50 -3.38 7.73 -2.10
C ASN A 50 -3.29 8.24 -0.67
N GLY A 51 -4.19 9.13 -0.25
CA GLY A 51 -4.29 9.59 1.13
C GLY A 51 -4.59 8.44 2.09
N ILE A 52 -5.58 7.61 1.78
CA ILE A 52 -5.92 6.42 2.56
C ILE A 52 -4.75 5.45 2.59
N ALA A 53 -4.12 5.17 1.45
CA ALA A 53 -2.97 4.27 1.40
C ALA A 53 -1.78 4.78 2.24
N THR A 54 -1.52 6.09 2.22
CA THR A 54 -0.49 6.72 3.08
C THR A 54 -0.82 6.54 4.56
N ILE A 55 -2.07 6.80 4.96
CA ILE A 55 -2.52 6.61 6.35
C ILE A 55 -2.34 5.14 6.77
N LEU A 56 -2.71 4.19 5.91
CA LEU A 56 -2.54 2.76 6.18
C LEU A 56 -1.07 2.38 6.34
N LEU A 57 -0.16 2.93 5.50
CA LEU A 57 1.28 2.71 5.67
C LEU A 57 1.76 3.19 7.03
N ILE A 58 1.40 4.42 7.40
CA ILE A 58 1.81 5.03 8.67
C ILE A 58 1.25 4.23 9.85
N VAL A 59 -0.02 3.85 9.83
CA VAL A 59 -0.67 3.17 10.96
C VAL A 59 -0.16 1.74 11.14
N PHE A 60 0.10 1.00 10.05
CA PHE A 60 0.41 -0.42 10.13
C PHE A 60 1.89 -0.76 10.03
N ILE A 61 2.67 0.04 9.31
CA ILE A 61 4.07 -0.28 8.97
C ILE A 61 5.01 0.47 9.91
N ASP A 62 4.87 1.79 10.02
CA ASP A 62 5.85 2.64 10.70
C ASP A 62 6.06 2.27 12.18
N PRO A 63 5.02 2.04 13.02
CA PRO A 63 5.19 1.64 14.40
C PRO A 63 5.99 0.34 14.55
N LYS A 64 5.80 -0.63 13.66
CA LYS A 64 6.48 -1.92 13.76
C LYS A 64 7.96 -1.81 13.43
N ILE A 65 8.31 -1.00 12.44
CA ILE A 65 9.72 -0.74 12.10
C ILE A 65 10.39 0.10 13.18
N SER A 66 9.68 1.09 13.75
CA SER A 66 10.18 1.89 14.87
C SER A 66 10.51 1.03 16.09
N ILE A 67 9.60 0.13 16.49
CA ILE A 67 9.82 -0.79 17.62
C ILE A 67 11.03 -1.70 17.37
N LEU A 68 11.18 -2.25 16.17
CA LEU A 68 12.34 -3.07 15.81
C LEU A 68 13.65 -2.29 15.86
N ALA A 69 13.63 -1.01 15.49
CA ALA A 69 14.80 -0.14 15.57
C ALA A 69 15.14 0.19 17.02
N ASP A 70 14.14 0.54 17.83
CA ASP A 70 14.28 0.85 19.26
C ASP A 70 14.81 -0.35 20.04
N ASP A 71 14.36 -1.58 19.73
CA ASP A 71 14.87 -2.80 20.36
C ASP A 71 16.37 -3.00 20.10
N VAL A 72 16.86 -2.69 18.89
CA VAL A 72 18.29 -2.78 18.56
C VAL A 72 19.11 -1.73 19.33
N ILE A 73 18.61 -0.50 19.41
CA ILE A 73 19.27 0.59 20.15
C ILE A 73 19.37 0.24 21.64
N ASN A 74 18.30 -0.31 22.21
CA ASN A 74 18.22 -0.69 23.62
C ASN A 74 18.91 -2.04 23.95
N GLN A 75 19.67 -2.63 23.00
CA GLN A 75 20.34 -3.94 23.14
C GLN A 75 19.39 -5.11 23.46
N LYS A 76 18.09 -4.94 23.21
CA LYS A 76 17.04 -5.97 23.39
C LYS A 76 16.80 -6.77 22.10
N GLY A 77 17.22 -6.23 20.97
CA GLY A 77 17.08 -6.81 19.63
C GLY A 77 18.42 -6.96 18.91
N SER A 78 18.44 -7.79 17.87
CA SER A 78 19.60 -7.98 17.00
C SER A 78 19.52 -7.10 15.75
N TYR A 79 20.62 -6.47 15.37
CA TYR A 79 20.75 -5.75 14.11
C TYR A 79 20.41 -6.63 12.89
N ILE A 80 20.72 -7.93 12.96
CA ILE A 80 20.40 -8.88 11.88
C ILE A 80 18.88 -8.99 11.67
N ASN A 81 18.10 -8.92 12.75
CA ASN A 81 16.63 -8.97 12.68
C ASN A 81 16.08 -7.69 12.04
N LEU A 82 16.58 -6.52 12.45
CA LEU A 82 16.20 -5.24 11.87
C LEU A 82 16.55 -5.17 10.37
N LYS A 83 17.77 -5.59 10.00
CA LYS A 83 18.20 -5.69 8.60
C LYS A 83 17.30 -6.62 7.79
N SER A 84 16.99 -7.80 8.33
CA SER A 84 16.12 -8.77 7.66
C SER A 84 14.70 -8.24 7.47
N ALA A 85 14.15 -7.54 8.46
CA ALA A 85 12.84 -6.88 8.37
C ALA A 85 12.85 -5.77 7.30
N SER A 86 13.90 -4.95 7.24
CA SER A 86 14.05 -3.91 6.23
C SER A 86 14.10 -4.50 4.81
N ILE A 87 14.93 -5.52 4.58
CA ILE A 87 14.99 -6.23 3.29
C ILE A 87 13.62 -6.80 2.93
N MET A 88 12.94 -7.45 3.89
CA MET A 88 11.60 -8.00 3.70
C MET A 88 10.59 -6.92 3.30
N MET A 89 10.64 -5.73 3.89
CA MET A 89 9.75 -4.60 3.53
C MET A 89 10.04 -4.07 2.12
N VAL A 90 11.31 -3.99 1.72
CA VAL A 90 11.68 -3.58 0.36
C VAL A 90 11.20 -4.62 -0.66
N THR A 91 11.44 -5.91 -0.40
CA THR A 91 10.93 -7.00 -1.25
C THR A 91 9.41 -7.00 -1.34
N SER A 92 8.72 -6.78 -0.22
CA SER A 92 7.26 -6.62 -0.18
C SER A 92 6.79 -5.48 -1.09
N ARG A 93 7.47 -4.33 -1.05
CA ARG A 93 7.13 -3.17 -1.88
C ARG A 93 7.32 -3.48 -3.37
N LEU A 94 8.41 -4.15 -3.74
CA LEU A 94 8.66 -4.60 -5.13
C LEU A 94 7.60 -5.59 -5.62
N LEU A 95 7.23 -6.58 -4.81
CA LEU A 95 6.15 -7.50 -5.17
C LEU A 95 4.79 -6.79 -5.21
N GLY A 96 4.59 -5.77 -4.38
CA GLY A 96 3.41 -4.93 -4.38
C GLY A 96 3.23 -4.20 -5.71
N THR A 97 4.29 -3.68 -6.33
CA THR A 97 4.19 -3.03 -7.64
C THR A 97 3.86 -4.01 -8.77
N LEU A 98 4.34 -5.26 -8.66
CA LEU A 98 3.96 -6.33 -9.59
C LEU A 98 2.49 -6.74 -9.41
N LEU A 99 2.03 -6.91 -8.17
CA LEU A 99 0.63 -7.15 -7.85
C LEU A 99 -0.26 -6.00 -8.35
N ALA A 100 0.25 -4.76 -8.28
CA ALA A 100 -0.45 -3.58 -8.77
C ALA A 100 -0.84 -3.72 -10.24
N GLN A 101 0.02 -4.30 -11.09
CA GLN A 101 -0.29 -4.49 -12.52
C GLN A 101 -1.55 -5.33 -12.73
N VAL A 102 -1.78 -6.34 -11.89
CA VAL A 102 -2.99 -7.17 -11.93
C VAL A 102 -4.20 -6.40 -11.43
N LEU A 103 -4.03 -5.55 -10.42
CA LEU A 103 -5.09 -4.74 -9.83
C LEU A 103 -5.47 -3.49 -10.64
N PHE A 104 -4.65 -3.09 -11.61
CA PHE A 104 -4.82 -1.84 -12.37
C PHE A 104 -6.18 -1.74 -13.06
N ILE A 105 -6.52 -2.68 -13.95
CA ILE A 105 -7.79 -2.68 -14.67
C ILE A 105 -9.01 -2.83 -13.76
N PRO A 106 -9.06 -3.79 -12.81
CA PRO A 106 -10.21 -3.89 -11.90
C PRO A 106 -10.32 -2.67 -10.99
N GLY A 107 -9.20 -2.09 -10.55
CA GLY A 107 -9.18 -0.85 -9.76
C GLY A 107 -9.79 0.33 -10.51
N ALA A 108 -9.45 0.50 -11.79
CA ALA A 108 -10.02 1.57 -12.61
C ALA A 108 -11.53 1.40 -12.82
N LYS A 109 -11.99 0.16 -13.08
CA LYS A 109 -13.43 -0.13 -13.17
C LYS A 109 -14.16 0.15 -11.85
N TYR A 110 -13.54 -0.20 -10.72
CA TYR A 110 -14.09 0.09 -9.40
C TYR A 110 -14.24 1.59 -9.16
N ILE A 111 -13.23 2.40 -9.52
CA ILE A 111 -13.30 3.86 -9.39
C ILE A 111 -14.42 4.42 -10.29
N ALA A 112 -14.51 4.00 -11.55
CA ALA A 112 -15.54 4.47 -12.49
C ALA A 112 -16.98 4.13 -12.04
N TRP A 113 -17.15 2.99 -11.36
CA TRP A 113 -18.41 2.61 -10.72
C TRP A 113 -18.67 3.45 -9.47
N PHE A 114 -17.66 3.62 -8.60
CA PHE A 114 -17.81 4.35 -7.35
C PHE A 114 -18.17 5.82 -7.56
N THR A 115 -17.67 6.45 -8.63
CA THR A 115 -18.05 7.82 -8.98
C THR A 115 -19.52 7.98 -9.36
N GLN A 116 -20.32 6.91 -9.48
CA GLN A 116 -21.79 7.03 -9.67
C GLN A 116 -22.49 7.49 -8.39
N PHE A 117 -21.87 7.25 -7.24
CA PHE A 117 -22.42 7.60 -5.92
C PHE A 117 -21.93 8.94 -5.41
N ILE A 118 -20.87 9.49 -6.02
CA ILE A 118 -20.30 10.79 -5.71
C ILE A 118 -20.74 11.74 -6.82
N VAL A 119 -21.84 12.46 -6.55
CA VAL A 119 -22.39 13.52 -7.41
C VAL A 119 -21.46 14.73 -7.40
#